data_AF-A0A444I6Q4-F1
#
_entry.id   AF-A0A444I6Q4-F1
#
_cell.length_a   1.000
_cell.length_b   1.000
_cell.length_c   1.000
_cell.angle_alpha   90.00
_cell.angle_beta   90.00
_cell.angle_gamma   90.00
#
_symmetry.space_group_name_H-M   'P 1'
#
loop_
_entity.id
_entity.type
_entity.pdbx_description
1 polymer ?
#
loop_
_entity_poly.entity_id
_entity_poly.type
_entity_poly.pdbx_seq_one_letter_code
_entity_poly.pdbx_strand_id
1 'polypeptide(L)'
;MTYVASPSYDRNDPSRVSNLRQCLDTARRRLDETSQASETEKIETLVASAIEAGWEEDEVREALSAGDGHGNKMPEQEPPVPTIGVVPSSSF
;
A
#
# COMPACT_ATOMS: atom_id res chain seq x y z
N MET A 1 11.36 12.04 3.87
CA MET A 1 9.92 11.97 3.51
C MET A 1 9.50 10.55 3.85
N THR A 2 8.65 10.37 4.84
CA THR A 2 8.18 9.05 5.27
C THR A 2 7.11 8.54 4.30
N TYR A 3 7.39 7.45 3.60
CA TYR A 3 6.44 6.82 2.69
C TYR A 3 5.44 5.91 3.40
N VAL A 4 5.83 5.38 4.57
CA VAL A 4 5.04 4.44 5.37
C VAL A 4 4.34 5.23 6.47
N ALA A 5 3.04 4.99 6.65
CA ALA A 5 2.26 5.62 7.71
C ALA A 5 2.65 5.07 9.08
N SER A 6 2.53 5.88 10.13
CA SER A 6 2.82 5.44 11.50
C SER A 6 1.86 4.35 11.98
N PRO A 7 2.30 3.51 12.94
CA PRO A 7 1.44 2.46 13.49
C PRO A 7 0.17 3.04 14.11
N SER A 8 -0.98 2.50 13.70
CA SER A 8 -2.30 2.88 14.24
C SER A 8 -2.80 1.93 15.33
N TYR A 9 -2.15 0.77 15.49
CA TYR A 9 -2.54 -0.29 16.39
C TYR A 9 -1.43 -0.62 17.40
N ASP A 10 -1.84 -0.98 18.61
CA ASP A 10 -0.94 -1.47 19.66
C ASP A 10 -0.17 -2.72 19.22
N ARG A 11 1.00 -2.93 19.83
CA ARG A 11 1.90 -4.05 19.52
C ARG A 11 1.27 -5.44 19.74
N ASN A 12 0.24 -5.52 20.57
CA ASN A 12 -0.49 -6.76 20.86
C ASN A 12 -1.74 -6.96 19.98
N ASP A 13 -2.08 -6.01 19.12
CA ASP A 13 -3.27 -6.11 18.28
C ASP A 13 -2.98 -7.01 17.06
N PRO A 14 -3.78 -8.07 16.82
CA PRO A 14 -3.60 -8.93 15.65
C PRO A 14 -3.78 -8.18 14.31
N SER A 15 -4.47 -7.04 14.32
CA SER A 15 -4.69 -6.18 13.16
C SER A 15 -3.45 -5.36 12.81
N ARG A 16 -2.48 -5.23 13.74
CA ARG A 16 -1.24 -4.45 13.53
C ARG A 16 -0.46 -4.95 12.31
N VAL A 17 -0.28 -6.26 12.19
CA VAL A 17 0.47 -6.88 11.07
C VAL A 17 -0.25 -6.66 9.75
N SER A 18 -1.58 -6.81 9.72
CA SER A 18 -2.38 -6.55 8.53
C SER A 18 -2.31 -5.09 8.09
N ASN A 19 -2.35 -4.16 9.05
CA ASN A 19 -2.21 -2.73 8.81
C ASN A 19 -0.81 -2.40 8.26
N LEU A 20 0.25 -2.95 8.85
CA LEU A 20 1.62 -2.79 8.37
C LEU A 20 1.78 -3.23 6.92
N ARG A 21 1.25 -4.40 6.56
CA ARG A 21 1.30 -4.92 5.18
C ARG A 21 0.61 -3.97 4.20
N GLN A 22 -0.55 -3.42 4.58
CA GLN A 22 -1.26 -2.45 3.76
C GLN A 22 -0.49 -1.13 3.58
N CYS A 23 0.17 -0.65 4.64
CA CYS A 23 1.02 0.54 4.58
C CYS A 23 2.23 0.32 3.66
N LEU A 24 2.90 -0.83 3.77
CA LEU A 24 4.05 -1.18 2.93
C LEU A 24 3.65 -1.35 1.45
N ASP A 25 2.52 -2.00 1.16
CA ASP A 25 2.03 -2.16 -0.21
C ASP A 25 1.72 -0.80 -0.87
N THR A 26 1.03 0.08 -0.13
CA THR A 26 0.72 1.44 -0.59
C THR A 26 1.99 2.23 -0.86
N ALA A 27 2.94 2.19 0.07
CA ALA A 27 4.24 2.85 -0.07
C ALA A 27 5.05 2.28 -1.25
N ARG A 28 5.02 0.97 -1.47
CA ARG A 28 5.68 0.30 -2.58
C ARG A 28 5.11 0.77 -3.91
N ARG A 29 3.78 0.82 -4.04
CA ARG A 29 3.11 1.35 -5.25
C ARG A 29 3.52 2.79 -5.53
N ARG A 30 3.56 3.65 -4.50
CA ARG A 30 4.01 5.04 -4.64
C ARG A 30 5.46 5.14 -5.10
N LEU A 31 6.34 4.30 -4.55
CA LEU A 31 7.73 4.24 -4.98
C LEU A 31 7.84 3.75 -6.44
N ASP A 32 7.00 2.82 -6.87
CA ASP A 32 6.95 2.36 -8.26
C ASP A 32 6.48 3.44 -9.24
N GLU A 33 5.46 4.22 -8.85
CA GLU A 33 4.94 5.35 -9.63
C GLU A 33 5.95 6.51 -9.72
N THR A 34 6.70 6.77 -8.65
CA THR A 34 7.58 7.95 -8.53
C THR A 34 9.04 7.66 -8.90
N SER A 35 9.45 6.40 -8.87
CA SER A 35 10.85 5.99 -9.04
C SER A 35 11.01 4.66 -9.79
N GLN A 36 11.93 4.66 -10.75
CA GLN A 36 12.42 3.44 -11.41
C GLN A 36 13.60 2.79 -10.64
N ALA A 37 13.69 3.02 -9.33
CA ALA A 37 14.65 2.37 -8.46
C ALA A 37 14.56 0.84 -8.55
N SER A 38 15.69 0.17 -8.31
CA SER A 38 15.74 -1.29 -8.25
C SER A 38 14.86 -1.82 -7.09
N GLU A 39 14.36 -3.04 -7.22
CA GLU A 39 13.50 -3.66 -6.20
C GLU A 39 14.16 -3.67 -4.81
N THR A 40 15.47 -3.95 -4.75
CA THR A 40 16.26 -3.89 -3.52
C THR A 40 16.27 -2.49 -2.90
N GLU A 41 16.49 -1.45 -3.72
CA GLU A 41 16.54 -0.06 -3.24
C GLU A 41 15.15 0.40 -2.75
N LYS A 42 14.08 -0.07 -3.39
CA LYS A 42 12.70 0.16 -2.94
C LYS A 42 12.45 -0.50 -1.59
N ILE A 43 12.88 -1.75 -1.41
CA ILE A 43 12.76 -2.48 -0.13
C ILE A 43 13.52 -1.75 0.97
N GLU A 44 14.77 -1.34 0.74
CA GLU A 44 15.54 -0.58 1.72
C GLU A 44 14.87 0.75 2.09
N THR A 45 14.34 1.46 1.10
CA THR A 45 13.60 2.72 1.31
C THR A 45 12.33 2.51 2.13
N LEU A 46 11.60 1.42 1.90
CA LEU A 46 10.40 1.05 2.65
C LEU A 46 10.74 0.72 4.10
N VAL A 47 11.80 -0.08 4.31
CA VAL A 47 12.28 -0.44 5.65
C VAL A 47 12.69 0.82 6.43
N ALA A 48 13.52 1.68 5.84
CA ALA A 48 13.95 2.93 6.48
C ALA A 48 12.77 3.84 6.81
N SER A 49 11.82 4.00 5.88
CA SER A 49 10.62 4.81 6.09
C SER A 49 9.71 4.25 7.18
N ALA A 50 9.58 2.93 7.28
CA ALA A 50 8.76 2.28 8.29
C ALA A 50 9.37 2.45 9.69
N ILE A 51 10.69 2.28 9.82
CA ILE A 51 11.41 2.50 11.08
C ILE A 51 11.27 3.96 11.53
N GLU A 52 11.44 4.92 10.61
CA GLU A 52 11.26 6.35 10.88
C GLU A 52 9.81 6.67 11.32
N ALA A 53 8.82 5.95 10.78
CA ALA A 53 7.42 6.08 11.15
C ALA A 53 7.06 5.43 12.50
N GLY A 54 7.97 4.65 13.10
CA GLY A 54 7.80 4.00 14.41
C GLY A 54 7.44 2.52 14.36
N TRP A 55 7.65 1.85 13.22
CA TRP A 55 7.56 0.39 13.12
C TRP A 55 8.89 -0.26 13.52
N GLU A 56 8.82 -1.51 14.00
CA GLU A 56 10.01 -2.31 14.24
C GLU A 56 10.56 -2.89 12.92
N GLU A 57 11.88 -2.93 12.84
CA GLU A 57 12.56 -3.41 11.64
C GLU A 57 12.25 -4.90 11.37
N ASP A 58 12.19 -5.72 12.42
CA ASP A 58 11.87 -7.15 12.31
C ASP A 58 10.44 -7.38 11.79
N GLU A 59 9.43 -6.67 12.30
CA GLU A 59 8.05 -6.81 11.83
C GLU A 59 7.90 -6.36 10.37
N VAL A 60 8.64 -5.32 9.98
CA VAL A 60 8.64 -4.80 8.61
C VAL A 60 9.28 -5.80 7.65
N ARG A 61 10.43 -6.40 8.02
CA ARG A 61 11.08 -7.43 7.19
C ARG A 61 10.22 -8.67 7.07
N GLU A 62 9.63 -9.15 8.16
CA GLU A 62 8.71 -10.29 8.14
C GLU A 62 7.49 -10.00 7.25
N ALA A 63 6.90 -8.80 7.36
CA ALA A 63 5.77 -8.39 6.53
C ALA A 63 6.13 -8.28 5.03
N LEU A 64 7.35 -7.84 4.71
CA LEU A 64 7.89 -7.78 3.35
C LEU A 64 8.16 -9.18 2.80
N SER A 65 8.87 -10.04 3.55
CA SER A 65 9.14 -11.43 3.18
C SER A 65 7.87 -12.27 3.02
N ALA A 66 6.85 -12.03 3.85
CA ALA A 66 5.53 -12.64 3.69
C ALA A 66 4.69 -12.01 2.55
N GLY A 67 5.11 -10.86 2.02
CA GLY A 67 4.45 -10.07 0.98
C GLY A 67 5.00 -10.30 -0.43
N ASP A 68 6.19 -10.89 -0.58
CA ASP A 68 6.83 -11.15 -1.87
C ASP A 68 6.03 -12.11 -2.80
N GLY A 69 4.98 -12.75 -2.26
CA GLY A 69 4.00 -13.50 -3.05
C GLY A 69 3.05 -12.64 -3.92
N HIS A 70 3.04 -11.31 -3.77
CA HIS A 70 2.14 -10.44 -4.54
C HIS A 70 2.84 -9.70 -5.70
N GLY A 71 3.56 -10.45 -6.55
CA GLY A 71 4.06 -9.96 -7.82
C GLY A 71 3.02 -9.87 -8.95
N ASN A 72 1.74 -10.19 -8.72
CA ASN A 72 0.76 -10.19 -9.82
C ASN A 72 -0.71 -10.08 -9.41
N LYS A 73 -1.14 -8.95 -8.84
CA LYS A 73 -2.45 -8.39 -9.25
C LYS A 73 -2.35 -6.88 -9.31
N MET A 74 -2.32 -6.41 -10.54
CA MET A 74 -2.83 -5.13 -11.00
C MET A 74 -3.84 -4.53 -9.99
N PRO A 75 -3.60 -3.34 -9.42
CA PRO A 75 -4.72 -2.43 -9.30
C PRO A 75 -5.13 -2.10 -10.73
N GLU A 76 -6.21 -2.70 -11.19
CA GLU A 76 -7.07 -1.96 -12.08
C GLU A 76 -7.43 -0.67 -11.32
N GLN A 77 -6.70 0.41 -11.61
CA GLN A 77 -7.21 1.75 -11.42
C GLN A 77 -8.36 1.87 -12.42
N GLU A 78 -9.51 1.30 -12.08
CA GLU A 78 -10.74 1.79 -12.66
C GLU A 78 -10.99 3.17 -12.04
N PRO A 79 -10.94 4.25 -12.83
CA PRO A 79 -11.52 5.50 -12.37
C PRO A 79 -12.99 5.22 -12.01
N PRO A 80 -13.52 5.72 -10.89
CA PRO A 80 -14.93 5.58 -10.60
C PRO A 80 -15.71 6.30 -11.70
N VAL A 81 -16.22 5.55 -12.67
CA VAL A 81 -17.21 6.04 -13.62
C VAL A 81 -18.46 6.43 -12.84
N PRO A 82 -18.87 7.71 -12.84
CA PRO A 82 -20.17 8.06 -12.31
C PRO A 82 -21.23 7.54 -13.27
N THR A 83 -21.76 6.34 -12.98
CA THR A 83 -23.02 5.87 -13.53
C THR A 83 -24.15 6.57 -12.79
N ILE A 84 -24.67 7.65 -13.37
CA ILE A 84 -25.98 8.28 -13.12
C ILE A 84 -26.25 9.09 -14.41
N GLY A 85 -27.34 8.94 -15.16
CA GLY A 85 -28.46 8.02 -15.12
C GLY A 85 -29.22 8.26 -16.43
N VAL A 86 -29.42 7.21 -17.22
CA VAL A 86 -30.30 7.26 -18.39
C VAL A 86 -31.74 7.24 -17.86
N VAL A 87 -32.53 8.27 -18.17
CA VAL A 87 -34.00 8.20 -18.05
C VAL A 87 -34.64 8.21 -19.43
N PRO A 88 -35.72 7.43 -19.67
CA PRO A 88 -36.25 7.16 -21.00
C PRO A 88 -37.24 8.22 -21.49
N SER A 89 -37.48 8.17 -22.81
CA SER A 89 -38.46 8.93 -23.60
C SER A 89 -39.81 9.22 -22.94
N SER A 90 -40.35 10.41 -23.23
CA SER A 90 -41.77 10.58 -23.53
C SER A 90 -42.01 11.80 -24.40
N SER A 91 -42.60 11.56 -25.56
CA SER A 91 -43.20 12.54 -26.45
C SER A 91 -44.34 13.28 -25.76
N PHE A 92 -44.49 14.58 -26.05
CA PHE A 92 -45.77 15.27 -26.13
C PHE A 92 -45.67 16.40 -27.15
#